data_AF-A0A8T1ERK4-F1
#
_entry.id   AF-A0A8T1ERK4-F1
#
_cell.length_a   1.000
_cell.length_b   1.000
_cell.length_c   1.000
_cell.angle_alpha   90.00
_cell.angle_beta   90.00
_cell.angle_gamma   90.00
#
_symmetry.space_group_name_H-M   'P 1'
#
loop_
_entity.id
_entity.type
_entity.pdbx_description
1 polymer ?
#
loop_
_entity_poly.entity_id
_entity_poly.type
_entity_poly.pdbx_seq_one_letter_code
_entity_poly.pdbx_strand_id
1 'polypeptide(L)' 'MAALSTINNSAALCEYTPLSPLRPNVTRWSSTFEMLALYVRFRNEIKQVDAIFDLTPKGAMHRRIEALLVDLRVFKA' A
#
# COMPACT_ATOMS: atom_id res chain seq x y z
N MET A 1 -22.78 -1.46 1.80
CA MET A 1 -21.50 -1.67 2.51
C MET A 1 -20.95 -0.40 3.16
N ALA A 2 -21.09 0.79 2.56
CA ALA A 2 -20.57 2.04 3.14
C ALA A 2 -21.08 2.34 4.57
N ALA A 3 -22.33 1.98 4.88
CA ALA A 3 -22.87 2.15 6.24
C ALA A 3 -22.22 1.22 7.28
N LEU A 4 -21.74 0.03 6.90
CA LEU A 4 -21.07 -0.92 7.82
C LEU A 4 -19.63 -0.50 8.14
N SER A 5 -19.00 0.27 7.25
CA SER A 5 -17.65 0.79 7.45
C SER A 5 -17.59 2.04 8.33
N THR A 6 -18.73 2.65 8.65
CA THR A 6 -18.80 3.80 9.56
C THR A 6 -18.49 3.33 10.98
N ILE A 7 -17.56 4.01 11.67
CA ILE A 7 -17.06 3.63 13.01
C ILE A 7 -18.22 3.38 13.99
N ASN A 8 -19.20 4.29 14.03
CA ASN A 8 -20.36 4.19 14.92
C ASN A 8 -21.21 2.93 14.65
N ASN A 9 -21.42 2.60 13.37
CA ASN A 9 -22.22 1.44 13.00
C ASN A 9 -21.44 0.14 13.24
N SER A 10 -20.12 0.14 13.05
CA SER A 10 -19.26 -1.01 13.37
C SER A 10 -19.22 -1.29 14.88
N ALA A 11 -19.16 -0.23 15.70
CA ALA A 11 -19.17 -0.35 17.15
C ALA A 11 -20.49 -0.94 17.66
N ALA A 12 -21.62 -0.44 17.15
CA ALA A 12 -22.94 -0.97 17.50
C ALA A 12 -23.10 -2.44 17.07
N LEU A 13 -22.54 -2.84 15.93
CA LEU A 13 -22.59 -4.24 15.45
C LEU A 13 -21.76 -5.22 16.28
N CYS A 14 -20.64 -4.77 16.85
CA CYS A 14 -19.81 -5.62 17.72
C CYS A 14 -20.54 -6.10 18.99
N GLU A 15 -21.62 -5.44 19.40
CA GLU A 15 -22.46 -5.88 20.52
C GLU A 15 -23.31 -7.11 20.16
N TYR A 16 -23.63 -7.30 18.87
CA TYR A 16 -24.56 -8.33 18.40
C TYR A 16 -23.88 -9.47 17.66
N THR A 17 -22.63 -9.29 17.21
CA THR A 17 -21.86 -10.34 16.52
C THR A 17 -20.37 -10.20 16.79
N PRO A 18 -19.64 -11.32 17.00
CA PRO A 18 -18.18 -11.29 17.09
C PRO A 18 -17.50 -11.06 15.73
N LEU A 19 -18.27 -11.05 14.63
CA LEU A 19 -17.76 -10.88 13.27
C LEU A 19 -17.59 -9.39 12.97
N SER A 20 -16.37 -9.00 12.61
CA SER A 20 -16.07 -7.64 12.15
C SER A 20 -16.08 -7.56 10.62
N PRO A 21 -16.66 -6.49 10.02
CA PRO A 21 -16.48 -6.24 8.61
C PRO A 21 -14.99 -6.14 8.28
N LEU A 22 -14.49 -6.97 7.37
CA LEU A 22 -13.14 -6.80 6.83
C LEU A 22 -13.04 -5.39 6.25
N ARG A 23 -12.14 -4.57 6.79
CA ARG A 23 -11.81 -3.28 6.17
C ARG A 23 -11.37 -3.58 4.73
N PRO A 24 -12.08 -3.08 3.70
CA PRO A 24 -11.82 -3.46 2.31
C PRO A 24 -10.39 -3.17 1.82
N ASN A 25 -9.62 -2.37 2.56
CA ASN A 25 -8.38 -1.76 2.10
C ASN A 25 -7.11 -2.27 2.82
N VAL A 26 -7.19 -3.01 3.93
CA VAL A 26 -5.99 -3.35 4.72
C VAL A 26 -5.03 -4.26 3.94
N THR A 27 -5.56 -5.27 3.23
CA THR A 27 -4.74 -6.21 2.44
C THR A 27 -4.15 -5.60 1.17
N ARG A 28 -4.72 -4.49 0.66
CA ARG A 28 -4.24 -3.83 -0.57
C ARG A 28 -3.11 -2.84 -0.32
N TRP A 29 -3.16 -2.09 0.77
CA TRP A 29 -2.13 -1.08 1.03
C TRP A 29 -0.81 -1.70 1.48
N SER A 30 -0.85 -2.79 2.26
CA SER A 30 0.37 -3.52 2.64
C SER A 30 1.06 -4.17 1.44
N SER A 31 0.31 -4.83 0.56
CA SER A 31 0.88 -5.40 -0.68
C SER A 31 1.44 -4.34 -1.63
N THR A 32 0.77 -3.19 -1.74
CA THR A 32 1.28 -2.04 -2.52
C THR A 32 2.56 -1.47 -1.88
N PHE A 33 2.59 -1.33 -0.56
CA PHE A 33 3.78 -0.90 0.17
C PHE A 33 4.96 -1.85 -0.06
N GLU A 34 4.77 -3.15 0.13
CA GLU A 34 5.82 -4.16 -0.06
C GLU A 34 6.35 -4.17 -1.50
N MET A 35 5.47 -4.06 -2.49
CA MET A 35 5.88 -3.96 -3.90
C MET A 35 6.74 -2.71 -4.17
N LEU A 36 6.32 -1.54 -3.67
CA LEU A 36 7.06 -0.29 -3.85
C LEU A 36 8.38 -0.31 -3.07
N ALA A 37 8.41 -0.92 -1.88
CA ALA A 37 9.62 -1.08 -1.06
C ALA A 37 10.65 -1.96 -1.77
N LEU A 38 10.22 -3.09 -2.34
CA LEU A 38 11.07 -3.96 -3.14
C LEU A 38 11.61 -3.25 -4.38
N TYR A 39 10.75 -2.52 -5.10
CA TYR A 39 11.18 -1.71 -6.24
C TYR A 39 12.28 -0.70 -5.86
N VAL A 40 12.07 0.09 -4.80
CA VAL A 40 13.06 1.10 -4.37
C VAL A 40 14.38 0.43 -3.96
N ARG A 41 14.30 -0.72 -3.30
CA ARG A 41 15.48 -1.49 -2.87
C ARG A 41 16.32 -1.99 -4.05
N PHE A 42 15.68 -2.53 -5.09
CA PHE A 42 16.37 -3.11 -6.26
C PHE A 42 16.65 -2.10 -7.38
N ARG A 43 16.31 -0.82 -7.19
CA ARG A 43 16.41 0.17 -8.26
C ARG A 43 17.82 0.31 -8.82
N ASN A 44 18.85 0.19 -7.99
CA ASN A 44 20.23 0.37 -8.45
C ASN A 44 20.74 -0.85 -9.22
N GLU A 45 20.26 -2.03 -8.87
CA GLU A 45 20.51 -3.29 -9.55
C GLU A 45 19.79 -3.33 -10.90
N ILE A 46 18.56 -2.83 -10.96
CA ILE A 46 17.79 -2.72 -12.22
C ILE A 46 18.52 -1.87 -13.27
N LYS A 47 19.28 -0.84 -12.86
CA LYS A 47 20.09 -0.02 -13.77
C LYS A 47 21.19 -0.80 -14.50
N GLN A 48 21.56 -1.98 -14.00
CA GLN A 48 22.59 -2.82 -14.64
C GLN A 48 22.02 -3.65 -15.79
N VAL A 49 20.69 -3.70 -15.95
CA VAL A 49 20.01 -4.45 -16.99
C VAL A 49 19.34 -3.47 -17.95
N ASP A 50 20.00 -3.16 -19.07
CA ASP A 50 19.55 -2.15 -20.05
C ASP A 50 18.10 -2.36 -20.51
N ALA A 51 17.70 -3.61 -20.77
CA ALA A 51 16.35 -3.96 -21.21
C ALA A 51 15.25 -3.57 -20.19
N ILE A 52 15.58 -3.52 -18.90
CA ILE A 52 14.64 -3.18 -17.81
C ILE A 52 14.78 -1.69 -17.45
N PHE A 53 15.96 -1.10 -17.63
CA PHE A 53 16.21 0.30 -17.33
C PHE A 53 15.26 1.23 -18.07
N ASP A 54 15.00 0.98 -19.36
CA ASP A 54 14.08 1.79 -20.17
C ASP A 54 12.62 1.70 -19.71
N LEU A 55 12.25 0.60 -19.04
CA LEU A 55 10.92 0.37 -18.46
C LEU A 55 10.78 0.97 -17.04
N THR A 56 11.89 1.41 -16.45
CA THR A 56 11.94 1.86 -15.06
C THR A 56 11.45 3.31 -14.93
N PRO A 57 10.69 3.66 -13.88
CA PRO A 57 10.28 5.04 -13.63
C PRO A 57 11.46 6.02 -13.62
N LYS A 58 11.39 7.04 -14.50
CA LYS A 58 12.39 8.13 -14.59
C LYS A 58 12.44 8.94 -13.29
N GLY A 59 13.50 9.74 -13.12
CA GLY A 59 13.83 10.42 -11.86
C GLY A 59 12.67 11.14 -11.15
N ALA A 60 11.84 11.90 -11.87
CA ALA A 60 10.69 12.58 -11.27
C ALA A 60 9.61 11.62 -10.74
N MET A 61 9.31 10.54 -11.48
CA MET A 61 8.37 9.51 -11.07
C MET A 61 8.90 8.68 -9.91
N HIS A 62 10.20 8.38 -9.92
CA HIS A 62 10.86 7.70 -8.80
C HIS A 62 10.74 8.48 -7.50
N ARG A 63 10.98 9.80 -7.50
CA ARG A 63 10.80 10.65 -6.31
C ARG A 63 9.36 10.64 -5.80
N ARG A 64 8.37 10.58 -6.70
CA ARG A 64 6.95 10.44 -6.32
C ARG A 64 6.68 9.08 -5.65
N ILE A 65 7.30 8.01 -6.14
CA ILE A 65 7.20 6.68 -5.52
C ILE A 65 7.84 6.68 -4.12
N GLU A 66 8.99 7.33 -3.95
CA GLU A 66 9.63 7.46 -2.63
C GLU A 66 8.76 8.23 -1.65
N ALA A 67 8.17 9.36 -2.08
CA ALA A 67 7.24 10.12 -1.25
C ALA A 67 6.01 9.29 -0.86
N LEU A 68 5.40 8.59 -1.82
CA LEU A 68 4.27 7.69 -1.56
C LEU A 68 4.65 6.56 -0.59
N LEU A 69 5.87 6.01 -0.71
CA LEU A 69 6.35 4.98 0.21
C LEU A 69 6.43 5.50 1.65
N VAL A 70 6.86 6.76 1.85
CA VAL A 70 6.90 7.41 3.16
C VAL A 70 5.50 7.52 3.75
N ASP A 71 4.52 7.98 2.96
CA ASP A 71 3.13 8.09 3.39
C ASP A 71 2.53 6.72 3.75
N LEU A 72 2.88 5.69 2.97
CA LEU A 72 2.37 4.33 3.17
C LEU A 72 3.00 3.59 4.37
N ARG A 73 4.08 4.10 4.98
CA ARG A 73 4.69 3.49 6.18
C ARG A 73 3.72 3.36 7.34
N VAL A 74 2.71 4.22 7.43
CA VAL A 74 1.67 4.19 8.47
C VAL A 74 0.84 2.89 8.41
N PHE A 75 0.80 2.23 7.25
CA PHE A 75 0.07 0.98 7.05
C PHE A 75 0.92 -0.27 7.25
N LYS A 76 2.21 -0.12 7.58
CA LYS A 76 3.05 -1.22 8.00
C LYS A 76 2.68 -1.60 9.43
N ALA A 77 1.94 -2.70 9.58
CA ALA A 77 1.58 -3.31 10.86
C ALA A 77 2.81 -3.96 11.53
#